data_AF-A0A1C1C9N0-F1
#
_entry.id   AF-A0A1C1C9N0-F1
#
_cell.length_a   1.000
_cell.length_b   1.000
_cell.length_c   1.000
_cell.angle_alpha   90.00
_cell.angle_beta   90.00
_cell.angle_gamma   90.00
#
_symmetry.space_group_name_H-M   'P 1'
#
loop_
_entity.id
_entity.type
_entity.pdbx_description
1 polymer ?
#
loop_
_entity_poly.entity_id
_entity_poly.type
_entity_poly.pdbx_seq_one_letter_code
_entity_poly.pdbx_strand_id
1 'polypeptide(L)'
;MPFPQTLEANPRVIFFTDFDGTITLQDTNDFITDNYGMGLEQRRKLFHAVIDETDTFRNTFQQMLDSWNMPFPKVLEILKENITLDPGFKDFMVWAREKKVPVIVLSSGMVPVLETLLNHLLGEDLMKDIEIVANETQIRPPGNSLDKPDGWTILFHDESGFGHDKSLTIRPYAEAIAKMPHDQRPTLLYAGDGVSDLSAARETDLLFAREGKDLVVYCEREGIPFTLFNSWHDILEETQDIYEGRNTVRKLAEEGLKRHRTNSMEANGHVKPTMK
;
A
#
# COMPACT_ATOMS: atom_id res chain seq x y z
N MET A 1 -18.83 12.49 8.61
CA MET A 1 -17.46 11.97 8.49
C MET A 1 -17.56 10.46 8.55
N PRO A 2 -16.93 9.72 7.62
CA PRO A 2 -17.06 8.26 7.58
C PRO A 2 -16.43 7.55 8.80
N PHE A 3 -15.53 8.23 9.54
CA PHE A 3 -14.72 7.59 10.59
C PHE A 3 -14.70 8.39 11.91
N PRO A 4 -15.86 8.75 12.48
CA PRO A 4 -15.91 9.58 13.68
C PRO A 4 -15.24 8.88 14.88
N GLN A 5 -15.42 7.56 15.01
CA GLN A 5 -14.89 6.77 16.12
C GLN A 5 -13.35 6.81 16.20
N THR A 6 -12.67 6.76 15.04
CA THR A 6 -11.21 6.81 14.96
C THR A 6 -10.66 8.11 15.52
N LEU A 7 -11.25 9.25 15.16
CA LEU A 7 -10.83 10.57 15.63
C LEU A 7 -11.32 10.87 17.05
N GLU A 8 -12.52 10.40 17.43
CA GLU A 8 -13.08 10.54 18.78
C GLU A 8 -12.23 9.85 19.85
N ALA A 9 -11.45 8.83 19.47
CA ALA A 9 -10.50 8.17 20.35
C ALA A 9 -9.26 9.01 20.70
N ASN A 10 -9.10 10.20 20.10
CA ASN A 10 -7.94 11.09 20.24
C ASN A 10 -6.60 10.35 20.08
N PRO A 11 -6.38 9.65 18.97
CA PRO A 11 -5.11 8.96 18.72
C PRO A 11 -3.97 9.98 18.63
N ARG A 12 -2.75 9.57 19.00
CA ARG A 12 -1.54 10.38 18.75
C ARG A 12 -1.00 10.22 17.34
N VAL A 13 -1.24 9.05 16.75
CA VAL A 13 -0.80 8.67 15.41
C VAL A 13 -1.96 7.93 14.76
N ILE A 14 -2.19 8.17 13.48
CA ILE A 14 -3.05 7.34 12.62
C ILE A 14 -2.17 6.81 11.50
N PHE A 15 -2.17 5.49 11.31
CA PHE A 15 -1.30 4.83 10.36
C PHE A 15 -2.11 4.29 9.19
N PHE A 16 -1.89 4.87 8.01
CA PHE A 16 -2.37 4.36 6.74
C PHE A 16 -1.29 3.49 6.09
N THR A 17 -1.68 2.48 5.33
CA THR A 17 -0.70 1.63 4.65
C THR A 17 -1.27 0.95 3.42
N ASP A 18 -0.43 0.75 2.41
CA ASP A 18 -0.73 -0.22 1.36
C ASP A 18 -0.63 -1.65 1.89
N PHE A 19 -1.13 -2.59 1.09
CA PHE A 19 -1.08 -4.02 1.35
C PHE A 19 0.02 -4.71 0.52
N ASP A 20 -0.18 -4.78 -0.79
CA ASP A 20 0.72 -5.46 -1.72
C ASP A 20 2.09 -4.77 -1.74
N GLY A 21 3.19 -5.52 -1.69
CA GLY A 21 4.57 -4.97 -1.66
C GLY A 21 4.97 -4.23 -0.38
N THR A 22 4.00 -3.94 0.49
CA THR A 22 4.17 -3.16 1.73
C THR A 22 3.96 -4.02 2.98
N ILE A 23 2.73 -4.50 3.23
CA ILE A 23 2.42 -5.48 4.30
C ILE A 23 2.88 -6.88 3.89
N THR A 24 2.61 -7.25 2.63
CA THR A 24 3.09 -8.50 2.06
C THR A 24 4.39 -8.28 1.32
N LEU A 25 5.28 -9.28 1.35
CA LEU A 25 6.56 -9.18 0.65
C LEU A 25 6.40 -9.32 -0.88
N GLN A 26 5.32 -9.94 -1.32
CA GLN A 26 4.95 -10.11 -2.72
C GLN A 26 3.68 -9.29 -3.01
N ASP A 27 3.56 -8.81 -4.24
CA ASP A 27 2.30 -8.27 -4.75
C ASP A 27 1.41 -9.42 -5.22
N THR A 28 0.21 -9.51 -4.64
CA THR A 28 -0.76 -10.57 -4.90
C THR A 28 -1.29 -10.55 -6.32
N ASN A 29 -1.50 -9.37 -6.90
CA ASN A 29 -2.03 -9.19 -8.24
C ASN A 29 -0.97 -9.55 -9.28
N ASP A 30 0.26 -9.09 -9.06
CA ASP A 30 1.42 -9.46 -9.86
C ASP A 30 1.65 -10.97 -9.81
N PHE A 31 1.59 -11.58 -8.62
CA PHE A 31 1.83 -13.01 -8.46
C PHE A 31 0.87 -13.85 -9.31
N ILE A 32 -0.43 -13.55 -9.26
CA ILE A 32 -1.43 -14.30 -10.05
C ILE A 32 -1.27 -14.00 -11.54
N THR A 33 -1.06 -12.72 -11.90
CA THR A 33 -0.89 -12.31 -13.29
C THR A 33 0.34 -12.96 -13.93
N ASP A 34 1.46 -13.00 -13.21
CA ASP A 34 2.74 -13.47 -13.72
C ASP A 34 2.79 -14.99 -13.87
N ASN A 35 2.12 -15.73 -12.99
CA ASN A 35 2.18 -17.20 -12.96
C ASN A 35 0.95 -17.89 -13.59
N TYR A 36 -0.21 -17.24 -13.59
CA TYR A 36 -1.47 -17.84 -14.02
C TYR A 36 -2.30 -16.98 -14.97
N GLY A 37 -1.89 -15.74 -15.21
CA GLY A 37 -2.53 -14.82 -16.15
C GLY A 37 -1.71 -14.62 -17.42
N MET A 38 -1.62 -13.37 -17.87
CA MET A 38 -0.90 -12.98 -19.08
C MET A 38 0.63 -13.12 -19.02
N GLY A 39 1.20 -13.33 -17.82
CA GLY A 39 2.63 -13.48 -17.60
C GLY A 39 3.39 -12.17 -17.45
N LEU A 40 4.59 -12.28 -16.85
CA LEU A 40 5.45 -11.16 -16.46
C LEU A 40 5.78 -10.19 -17.61
N GLU A 41 6.12 -10.72 -18.79
CA GLU A 41 6.49 -9.87 -19.92
C GLU A 41 5.33 -8.99 -20.41
N GLN A 42 4.11 -9.54 -20.43
CA GLN A 42 2.93 -8.80 -20.87
C GLN A 42 2.49 -7.80 -19.79
N ARG A 43 2.52 -8.20 -18.51
CA ARG A 43 2.24 -7.30 -17.39
C ARG A 43 3.17 -6.09 -17.39
N ARG A 44 4.48 -6.31 -17.59
CA ARG A 44 5.48 -5.21 -17.69
C ARG A 44 5.15 -4.22 -18.80
N LYS A 45 4.66 -4.68 -19.96
CA LYS A 45 4.24 -3.77 -21.04
C LYS A 45 3.06 -2.89 -20.63
N LEU A 46 2.10 -3.44 -19.89
CA LEU A 46 0.98 -2.64 -19.37
C LEU A 46 1.46 -1.60 -18.36
N PHE A 47 2.34 -1.99 -17.44
CA PHE A 47 2.90 -1.04 -16.46
C PHE A 47 3.74 0.07 -17.12
N HIS A 48 4.47 -0.21 -18.20
CA HIS A 48 5.12 0.85 -18.98
C HIS A 48 4.10 1.85 -19.54
N ALA A 49 2.94 1.39 -20.01
CA ALA A 49 1.90 2.30 -20.50
C ALA A 49 1.34 3.22 -19.40
N VAL A 50 1.27 2.74 -18.15
CA VAL A 50 0.89 3.54 -16.97
C VAL A 50 1.97 4.58 -16.64
N ILE A 51 3.25 4.17 -16.63
CA ILE A 51 4.39 5.07 -16.36
C ILE A 51 4.50 6.16 -17.43
N ASP A 52 4.25 5.82 -18.69
CA ASP A 52 4.28 6.75 -19.82
C ASP A 52 2.97 7.57 -19.95
N GLU A 53 2.04 7.44 -18.99
CA GLU A 53 0.75 8.14 -18.95
C GLU A 53 -0.14 7.93 -20.19
N THR A 54 0.06 6.80 -20.89
CA THR A 54 -0.73 6.43 -22.08
C THR A 54 -1.93 5.53 -21.76
N ASP A 55 -1.94 4.93 -20.56
CA ASP A 55 -3.08 4.23 -20.00
C ASP A 55 -3.19 4.51 -18.49
N THR A 56 -4.28 4.09 -17.87
CA THR A 56 -4.52 4.25 -16.44
C THR A 56 -4.18 2.98 -15.67
N PHE A 57 -3.83 3.10 -14.39
CA PHE A 57 -3.63 1.96 -13.51
C PHE A 57 -4.89 1.08 -13.45
N ARG A 58 -6.07 1.69 -13.36
CA ARG A 58 -7.38 1.01 -13.37
C ARG A 58 -7.56 0.11 -14.60
N ASN A 59 -7.31 0.66 -15.80
CA ASN A 59 -7.45 -0.10 -17.04
C ASN A 59 -6.41 -1.22 -17.17
N THR A 60 -5.16 -0.95 -16.75
CA THR A 60 -4.10 -1.96 -16.72
C THR A 60 -4.46 -3.09 -15.76
N PHE A 61 -4.98 -2.75 -14.58
CA PHE A 61 -5.38 -3.76 -13.60
C PHE A 61 -6.59 -4.57 -14.06
N GLN A 62 -7.57 -3.95 -14.73
CA GLN A 62 -8.68 -4.68 -15.37
C GLN A 62 -8.15 -5.69 -16.40
N GLN A 63 -7.20 -5.30 -17.25
CA GLN A 63 -6.58 -6.21 -18.23
C GLN A 63 -5.84 -7.36 -17.56
N MET A 64 -5.12 -7.10 -16.46
CA MET A 64 -4.48 -8.13 -15.65
C MET A 64 -5.51 -9.14 -15.14
N LEU A 65 -6.59 -8.68 -14.51
CA LEU A 65 -7.66 -9.53 -13.98
C LEU A 65 -8.39 -10.33 -15.07
N ASP A 66 -8.64 -9.73 -16.23
CA ASP A 66 -9.28 -10.43 -17.35
C ASP A 66 -8.42 -11.58 -17.92
N SER A 67 -7.11 -11.59 -17.61
CA SER A 67 -6.24 -12.72 -17.93
C SER A 67 -6.34 -13.88 -16.93
N TRP A 68 -6.95 -13.68 -15.76
CA TRP A 68 -7.07 -14.70 -14.72
C TRP A 68 -8.24 -15.63 -15.04
N ASN A 69 -7.99 -16.62 -15.90
CA ASN A 69 -9.00 -17.60 -16.32
C ASN A 69 -9.21 -18.70 -15.26
N MET A 70 -9.64 -18.32 -14.05
CA MET A 70 -9.90 -19.25 -12.95
C MET A 70 -11.01 -18.79 -11.99
N PRO A 71 -11.65 -19.72 -11.25
CA PRO A 71 -12.57 -19.35 -10.18
C PRO A 71 -11.87 -18.51 -9.10
N PHE A 72 -12.56 -17.53 -8.55
CA PHE A 72 -12.02 -16.66 -7.51
C PHE A 72 -11.57 -17.42 -6.25
N PRO A 73 -12.27 -18.46 -5.76
CA PRO A 73 -11.77 -19.27 -4.65
C PRO A 73 -10.40 -19.91 -4.94
N LYS A 74 -10.10 -20.23 -6.21
CA LYS A 74 -8.80 -20.77 -6.59
C LYS A 74 -7.69 -19.73 -6.48
N VAL A 75 -7.99 -18.47 -6.80
CA VAL A 75 -7.08 -17.33 -6.57
C VAL A 75 -6.70 -17.27 -5.08
N LEU A 76 -7.70 -17.31 -4.19
CA LEU A 76 -7.47 -17.26 -2.74
C LEU A 76 -6.63 -18.43 -2.22
N GLU A 77 -6.84 -19.65 -2.73
CA GLU A 77 -6.00 -20.81 -2.39
C GLU A 77 -4.54 -20.59 -2.77
N ILE A 78 -4.28 -20.17 -4.01
CA ILE A 78 -2.93 -19.94 -4.53
C ILE A 78 -2.23 -18.86 -3.71
N LEU A 79 -2.93 -17.75 -3.41
CA LEU A 79 -2.33 -16.65 -2.65
C LEU A 79 -1.95 -17.07 -1.23
N LYS A 80 -2.79 -17.85 -0.53
CA LYS A 80 -2.45 -18.36 0.81
C LYS A 80 -1.18 -19.21 0.82
N GLU A 81 -0.92 -19.95 -0.26
CA GLU A 81 0.26 -20.83 -0.36
C GLU A 81 1.55 -20.08 -0.69
N ASN A 82 1.46 -18.89 -1.31
CA ASN A 82 2.61 -18.24 -1.94
C ASN A 82 2.93 -16.83 -1.42
N ILE A 83 2.00 -16.21 -0.68
CA ILE A 83 2.16 -14.85 -0.18
C ILE A 83 2.59 -14.88 1.28
N THR A 84 3.61 -14.08 1.58
CA THR A 84 4.20 -13.98 2.91
C THR A 84 4.04 -12.58 3.48
N LEU A 85 3.76 -12.52 4.79
CA LEU A 85 3.72 -11.29 5.56
C LEU A 85 5.15 -10.80 5.84
N ASP A 86 5.38 -9.49 5.81
CA ASP A 86 6.56 -8.94 6.44
C ASP A 86 6.52 -9.26 7.95
N PRO A 87 7.54 -9.92 8.51
CA PRO A 87 7.51 -10.34 9.92
C PRO A 87 7.36 -9.16 10.89
N GLY A 88 7.87 -7.98 10.55
CA GLY A 88 7.75 -6.79 11.40
C GLY A 88 6.33 -6.26 11.50
N PHE A 89 5.44 -6.59 10.55
CA PHE A 89 4.06 -6.08 10.55
C PHE A 89 3.28 -6.63 11.74
N LYS A 90 3.53 -7.88 12.13
CA LYS A 90 2.88 -8.47 13.31
C LYS A 90 3.28 -7.74 14.59
N ASP A 91 4.56 -7.44 14.75
CA ASP A 91 5.08 -6.69 15.90
C ASP A 91 4.52 -5.26 15.91
N PHE A 92 4.41 -4.64 14.73
CA PHE A 92 3.76 -3.36 14.57
C PHE A 92 2.29 -3.38 15.03
N MET A 93 1.50 -4.38 14.61
CA MET A 93 0.09 -4.49 14.99
C MET A 93 -0.10 -4.71 16.50
N VAL A 94 0.77 -5.50 17.13
CA VAL A 94 0.75 -5.70 18.60
C VAL A 94 1.02 -4.37 19.31
N TRP A 95 2.03 -3.63 18.87
CA TRP A 95 2.35 -2.31 19.42
C TRP A 95 1.22 -1.29 19.17
N ALA A 96 0.67 -1.27 17.96
CA ALA A 96 -0.40 -0.35 17.57
C ALA A 96 -1.64 -0.55 18.44
N ARG A 97 -2.03 -1.80 18.70
CA ARG A 97 -3.10 -2.14 19.66
C ARG A 97 -2.82 -1.60 21.06
N GLU A 98 -1.61 -1.84 21.59
CA GLU A 98 -1.23 -1.38 22.93
C GLU A 98 -1.30 0.16 23.05
N LYS A 99 -0.85 0.87 22.01
CA LYS A 99 -0.81 2.34 21.95
C LYS A 99 -2.09 2.97 21.39
N LYS A 100 -3.09 2.17 21.02
CA LYS A 100 -4.34 2.61 20.38
C LYS A 100 -4.08 3.45 19.12
N VAL A 101 -3.12 3.04 18.31
CA VAL A 101 -2.85 3.61 17.00
C VAL A 101 -3.77 2.92 15.99
N PRO A 102 -4.71 3.65 15.37
CA PRO A 102 -5.55 3.08 14.33
C PRO A 102 -4.71 2.72 13.10
N VAL A 103 -4.97 1.55 12.51
CA VAL A 103 -4.32 1.06 11.30
C VAL A 103 -5.36 0.89 10.21
N ILE A 104 -5.19 1.63 9.11
CA ILE A 104 -6.10 1.63 7.97
C ILE A 104 -5.34 1.18 6.73
N VAL A 105 -5.73 0.03 6.18
CA VAL A 105 -5.14 -0.54 4.96
C VAL A 105 -5.90 -0.02 3.75
N LEU A 106 -5.18 0.69 2.87
CA LEU A 106 -5.68 1.24 1.62
C LEU A 106 -5.04 0.48 0.45
N SER A 107 -5.77 -0.43 -0.19
CA SER A 107 -5.21 -1.31 -1.21
C SER A 107 -5.95 -1.23 -2.53
N SER A 108 -5.22 -1.24 -3.65
CA SER A 108 -5.82 -1.41 -4.97
C SER A 108 -6.23 -2.86 -5.27
N GLY A 109 -5.92 -3.82 -4.38
CA GLY A 109 -6.44 -5.19 -4.44
C GLY A 109 -7.93 -5.27 -4.11
N MET A 110 -8.42 -6.48 -3.82
CA MET A 110 -9.83 -6.74 -3.53
C MET A 110 -10.03 -7.16 -2.06
N VAL A 111 -11.05 -6.63 -1.39
CA VAL A 111 -11.36 -6.90 0.04
C VAL A 111 -11.29 -8.40 0.39
N PRO A 112 -11.93 -9.33 -0.35
CA PRO A 112 -11.86 -10.75 0.00
C PRO A 112 -10.45 -11.36 -0.03
N VAL A 113 -9.54 -10.82 -0.86
CA VAL A 113 -8.13 -11.24 -0.89
C VAL A 113 -7.44 -10.78 0.40
N LEU A 114 -7.58 -9.50 0.75
CA LEU A 114 -6.97 -8.92 1.94
C LEU A 114 -7.47 -9.62 3.20
N GLU A 115 -8.78 -9.78 3.36
CA GLU A 115 -9.37 -10.45 4.52
C GLU A 115 -8.87 -11.90 4.64
N THR A 116 -8.82 -12.63 3.52
CA THR A 116 -8.33 -14.02 3.51
C THR A 116 -6.86 -14.09 3.94
N LEU A 117 -6.00 -13.25 3.38
CA LEU A 117 -4.58 -13.27 3.65
C LEU A 117 -4.24 -12.73 5.05
N LEU A 118 -4.86 -11.65 5.50
CA LEU A 118 -4.65 -11.11 6.85
C LEU A 118 -5.11 -12.11 7.91
N ASN A 119 -6.29 -12.73 7.75
CA ASN A 119 -6.72 -13.78 8.68
C ASN A 119 -5.76 -14.98 8.69
N HIS A 120 -5.26 -15.39 7.52
CA HIS A 120 -4.33 -16.51 7.40
C HIS A 120 -2.95 -16.22 7.99
N LEU A 121 -2.39 -15.04 7.72
CA LEU A 121 -0.99 -14.70 7.99
C LEU A 121 -0.79 -13.95 9.31
N LEU A 122 -1.71 -13.05 9.67
CA LEU A 122 -1.65 -12.24 10.89
C LEU A 122 -2.45 -12.88 12.04
N GLY A 123 -3.57 -13.52 11.71
CA GLY A 123 -4.51 -14.15 12.63
C GLY A 123 -5.74 -13.30 12.92
N GLU A 124 -6.89 -13.96 13.12
CA GLU A 124 -8.21 -13.33 13.29
C GLU A 124 -8.27 -12.30 14.43
N ASP A 125 -7.46 -12.46 15.48
CA ASP A 125 -7.48 -11.55 16.62
C ASP A 125 -6.93 -10.17 16.26
N LEU A 126 -5.77 -10.10 15.60
CA LEU A 126 -5.15 -8.85 15.18
C LEU A 126 -5.83 -8.25 13.95
N MET A 127 -6.41 -9.08 13.07
CA MET A 127 -7.16 -8.61 11.90
C MET A 127 -8.34 -7.69 12.26
N LYS A 128 -8.97 -7.90 13.42
CA LYS A 128 -10.10 -7.06 13.91
C LYS A 128 -9.71 -5.61 14.19
N ASP A 129 -8.43 -5.32 14.36
CA ASP A 129 -7.93 -3.96 14.61
C ASP A 129 -7.59 -3.21 13.31
N ILE A 130 -7.77 -3.87 12.16
CA ILE A 130 -7.46 -3.29 10.85
C ILE A 130 -8.75 -2.85 10.17
N GLU A 131 -8.80 -1.58 9.77
CA GLU A 131 -9.79 -1.10 8.82
C GLU A 131 -9.29 -1.32 7.39
N ILE A 132 -10.09 -1.95 6.53
CA ILE A 132 -9.72 -2.21 5.13
C ILE A 132 -10.57 -1.34 4.21
N VAL A 133 -9.92 -0.60 3.33
CA VAL A 133 -10.54 0.09 2.20
C VAL A 133 -9.86 -0.37 0.93
N ALA A 134 -10.61 -1.01 0.06
CA ALA A 134 -10.10 -1.57 -1.19
C ALA A 134 -11.21 -1.68 -2.24
N ASN A 135 -10.86 -2.21 -3.40
CA ASN A 135 -11.85 -2.63 -4.39
C ASN A 135 -12.60 -3.87 -3.90
N GLU A 136 -13.70 -4.20 -4.56
CA GLU A 136 -14.52 -5.37 -4.24
C GLU A 136 -14.54 -6.39 -5.38
N THR A 137 -15.08 -7.58 -5.11
CA THR A 137 -15.44 -8.51 -6.18
C THR A 137 -16.85 -8.25 -6.69
N GLN A 138 -17.08 -8.44 -7.98
CA GLN A 138 -18.40 -8.34 -8.59
C GLN A 138 -18.71 -9.56 -9.46
N ILE A 139 -19.93 -10.06 -9.32
CA ILE A 139 -20.46 -11.12 -10.18
C ILE A 139 -20.67 -10.59 -11.60
N ARG A 140 -20.20 -11.33 -12.59
CA ARG A 140 -20.24 -10.99 -14.01
C ARG A 140 -20.98 -12.06 -14.83
N PRO A 141 -21.91 -11.70 -15.72
CA PRO A 141 -22.47 -12.61 -16.71
C PRO A 141 -21.44 -13.02 -17.78
N PRO A 142 -21.51 -14.24 -18.35
CA PRO A 142 -22.57 -15.24 -18.18
C PRO A 142 -22.33 -16.20 -17.00
N GLY A 143 -21.12 -16.26 -16.44
CA GLY A 143 -20.78 -17.22 -15.39
C GLY A 143 -21.63 -17.05 -14.14
N ASN A 144 -21.91 -15.80 -13.76
CA ASN A 144 -22.76 -15.40 -12.62
C ASN A 144 -22.39 -16.10 -11.30
N SER A 145 -21.10 -16.34 -11.05
CA SER A 145 -20.59 -16.98 -9.84
C SER A 145 -19.09 -16.75 -9.67
N LEU A 146 -18.64 -16.52 -8.44
CA LEU A 146 -17.21 -16.54 -8.08
C LEU A 146 -16.56 -17.91 -8.37
N ASP A 147 -17.35 -18.98 -8.37
CA ASP A 147 -16.88 -20.36 -8.60
C ASP A 147 -16.64 -20.68 -10.08
N LYS A 148 -16.84 -19.72 -10.99
CA LYS A 148 -16.59 -19.90 -12.43
C LYS A 148 -15.53 -18.91 -12.94
N PRO A 149 -14.61 -19.34 -13.83
CA PRO A 149 -13.60 -18.47 -14.41
C PRO A 149 -14.15 -17.19 -15.07
N ASP A 150 -15.31 -17.28 -15.70
CA ASP A 150 -15.98 -16.19 -16.43
C ASP A 150 -17.11 -15.53 -15.61
N GLY A 151 -17.21 -15.84 -14.31
CA GLY A 151 -18.35 -15.47 -13.48
C GLY A 151 -18.13 -14.30 -12.53
N TRP A 152 -16.91 -13.73 -12.51
CA TRP A 152 -16.55 -12.64 -11.62
C TRP A 152 -15.61 -11.63 -12.30
N THR A 153 -15.53 -10.44 -11.73
CA THR A 153 -14.59 -9.37 -12.06
C THR A 153 -14.40 -8.46 -10.83
N ILE A 154 -13.69 -7.35 -10.98
CA ILE A 154 -13.50 -6.34 -9.95
C ILE A 154 -14.60 -5.29 -9.98
N LEU A 155 -15.06 -4.88 -8.79
CA LEU A 155 -15.79 -3.63 -8.58
C LEU A 155 -14.81 -2.60 -8.05
N PHE A 156 -14.47 -1.63 -8.89
CA PHE A 156 -13.60 -0.53 -8.48
C PHE A 156 -14.26 0.32 -7.39
N HIS A 157 -13.45 0.79 -6.45
CA HIS A 157 -13.86 1.59 -5.30
C HIS A 157 -14.36 2.97 -5.72
N ASP A 158 -13.74 3.54 -6.76
CA ASP A 158 -14.11 4.82 -7.33
C ASP A 158 -13.84 4.88 -8.85
N GLU A 159 -14.22 6.01 -9.45
CA GLU A 159 -14.13 6.20 -10.90
C GLU A 159 -12.78 6.79 -11.37
N SER A 160 -11.80 6.96 -10.50
CA SER A 160 -10.49 7.52 -10.85
C SER A 160 -9.71 6.60 -11.81
N GLY A 161 -8.62 7.14 -12.36
CA GLY A 161 -7.62 6.35 -13.10
C GLY A 161 -6.86 5.33 -12.24
N PHE A 162 -6.98 5.39 -10.90
CA PHE A 162 -6.43 4.39 -10.00
C PHE A 162 -7.40 3.24 -9.73
N GLY A 163 -8.71 3.46 -9.89
CA GLY A 163 -9.78 2.54 -9.50
C GLY A 163 -10.00 2.45 -7.98
N HIS A 164 -8.96 2.73 -7.21
CA HIS A 164 -9.01 3.12 -5.81
C HIS A 164 -8.01 4.27 -5.59
N ASP A 165 -8.50 5.50 -5.65
CA ASP A 165 -7.75 6.70 -5.28
C ASP A 165 -7.70 6.79 -3.76
N LYS A 166 -6.57 6.35 -3.20
CA LYS A 166 -6.33 6.27 -1.76
C LYS A 166 -6.42 7.64 -1.08
N SER A 167 -6.24 8.74 -1.82
CA SER A 167 -6.41 10.11 -1.29
C SER A 167 -7.84 10.39 -0.84
N LEU A 168 -8.84 9.76 -1.47
CA LEU A 168 -10.25 9.97 -1.16
C LEU A 168 -10.59 9.46 0.25
N THR A 169 -9.86 8.47 0.75
CA THR A 169 -9.99 7.97 2.12
C THR A 169 -9.25 8.84 3.12
N ILE A 170 -8.03 9.30 2.79
CA ILE A 170 -7.17 10.05 3.71
C ILE A 170 -7.64 11.50 3.89
N ARG A 171 -8.03 12.18 2.81
CA ARG A 171 -8.34 13.62 2.82
C ARG A 171 -9.42 14.02 3.84
N PRO A 172 -10.52 13.27 4.03
CA PRO A 172 -11.49 13.54 5.09
C PRO A 172 -10.87 13.54 6.51
N TYR A 173 -9.88 12.71 6.79
CA TYR A 173 -9.15 12.74 8.07
C TYR A 173 -8.35 14.03 8.20
N ALA A 174 -7.54 14.37 7.19
CA ALA A 174 -6.73 15.58 7.19
C ALA A 174 -7.57 16.86 7.37
N GLU A 175 -8.70 16.97 6.67
CA GLU A 175 -9.64 18.09 6.78
C GLU A 175 -10.28 18.21 8.18
N ALA A 176 -10.51 17.09 8.85
CA ALA A 176 -11.03 17.05 10.20
C ALA A 176 -9.97 17.47 11.22
N ILE A 177 -8.77 16.91 11.10
CA ILE A 177 -7.62 17.17 11.96
C ILE A 177 -7.19 18.65 11.87
N ALA A 178 -7.26 19.25 10.68
CA ALA A 178 -6.98 20.66 10.47
C ALA A 178 -7.88 21.60 11.30
N LYS A 179 -9.07 21.14 11.69
CA LYS A 179 -10.03 21.88 12.54
C LYS A 179 -9.81 21.64 14.04
N MET A 180 -8.99 20.66 14.42
CA MET A 180 -8.67 20.35 15.82
C MET A 180 -7.65 21.35 16.40
N PRO A 181 -7.65 21.56 17.74
CA PRO A 181 -6.56 22.23 18.45
C PRO A 181 -5.22 21.56 18.13
N HIS A 182 -4.16 22.36 17.97
CA HIS A 182 -2.85 21.86 17.52
C HIS A 182 -2.29 20.75 18.42
N ASP A 183 -2.52 20.82 19.73
CA ASP A 183 -2.09 19.83 20.74
C ASP A 183 -2.90 18.53 20.73
N GLN A 184 -3.99 18.46 19.95
CA GLN A 184 -4.86 17.29 19.81
C GLN A 184 -4.76 16.63 18.44
N ARG A 185 -3.93 17.17 17.54
CA ARG A 185 -3.79 16.64 16.18
C ARG A 185 -2.97 15.36 16.20
N PRO A 186 -3.49 14.22 15.72
CA PRO A 186 -2.66 13.07 15.44
C PRO A 186 -1.68 13.37 14.31
N THR A 187 -0.52 12.70 14.34
CA THR A 187 0.35 12.60 13.17
C THR A 187 -0.22 11.55 12.21
N LEU A 188 -0.38 11.91 10.94
CA LEU A 188 -0.77 11.00 9.87
C LEU A 188 0.48 10.39 9.25
N LEU A 189 0.56 9.06 9.23
CA LEU A 189 1.65 8.32 8.59
C LEU A 189 1.08 7.45 7.48
N TYR A 190 1.85 7.25 6.41
CA TYR A 190 1.51 6.34 5.32
C TYR A 190 2.69 5.43 4.99
N ALA A 191 2.47 4.15 4.70
CA ALA A 191 3.48 3.29 4.09
C ALA A 191 3.03 2.74 2.73
N GLY A 192 3.92 2.76 1.75
CA GLY A 192 3.64 2.29 0.39
C GLY A 192 4.89 1.97 -0.41
N ASP A 193 4.71 1.39 -1.59
CA ASP A 193 5.82 0.98 -2.46
C ASP A 193 5.62 1.39 -3.92
N GLY A 194 4.38 1.51 -4.40
CA GLY A 194 4.08 1.43 -5.82
C GLY A 194 3.38 2.64 -6.44
N VAL A 195 3.03 2.48 -7.72
CA VAL A 195 2.32 3.49 -8.52
C VAL A 195 0.89 3.75 -8.04
N SER A 196 0.25 2.77 -7.40
CA SER A 196 -1.06 2.93 -6.76
C SER A 196 -1.02 3.94 -5.60
N ASP A 197 0.13 4.11 -4.93
CA ASP A 197 0.31 4.99 -3.78
C ASP A 197 0.55 6.45 -4.14
N LEU A 198 0.76 6.77 -5.42
CA LEU A 198 1.04 8.15 -5.84
C LEU A 198 -0.07 9.12 -5.41
N SER A 199 -1.32 8.65 -5.38
CA SER A 199 -2.47 9.41 -4.90
C SER A 199 -2.39 9.72 -3.40
N ALA A 200 -1.88 8.79 -2.57
CA ALA A 200 -1.76 8.97 -1.12
C ALA A 200 -0.51 9.76 -0.71
N ALA A 201 0.52 9.83 -1.56
CA ALA A 201 1.86 10.30 -1.21
C ALA A 201 1.92 11.70 -0.57
N ARG A 202 0.95 12.58 -0.83
CA ARG A 202 0.90 13.96 -0.29
C ARG A 202 -0.11 14.17 0.84
N GLU A 203 -0.86 13.15 1.21
CA GLU A 203 -2.04 13.30 2.07
C GLU A 203 -1.73 13.05 3.55
N THR A 204 -0.47 12.68 3.88
CA THR A 204 0.00 12.42 5.25
C THR A 204 1.20 13.28 5.63
N ASP A 205 1.53 13.33 6.92
CA ASP A 205 2.65 14.12 7.43
C ASP A 205 4.00 13.49 7.06
N LEU A 206 4.09 12.15 7.07
CA LEU A 206 5.26 11.39 6.63
C LEU A 206 4.84 10.18 5.80
N LEU A 207 5.58 9.95 4.71
CA LEU A 207 5.48 8.77 3.87
C LEU A 207 6.68 7.84 4.11
N PHE A 208 6.43 6.60 4.48
CA PHE A 208 7.37 5.49 4.41
C PHE A 208 7.31 4.91 3.00
N ALA A 209 8.36 5.13 2.20
CA ALA A 209 8.46 4.62 0.84
C ALA A 209 9.45 3.44 0.79
N ARG A 210 9.03 2.32 0.19
CA ARG A 210 9.87 1.11 0.08
C ARG A 210 11.13 1.40 -0.73
N GLU A 211 12.28 1.09 -0.17
CA GLU A 211 13.55 1.34 -0.85
C GLU A 211 13.63 0.63 -2.21
N GLY A 212 14.11 1.35 -3.23
CA GLY A 212 14.29 0.82 -4.58
C GLY A 212 13.01 0.63 -5.40
N LYS A 213 11.86 1.18 -4.95
CA LYS A 213 10.58 1.10 -5.67
C LYS A 213 10.15 2.44 -6.28
N ASP A 214 9.17 2.40 -7.19
CA ASP A 214 8.74 3.54 -8.00
C ASP A 214 8.23 4.73 -7.15
N LEU A 215 7.64 4.47 -5.98
CA LEU A 215 7.18 5.52 -5.08
C LEU A 215 8.33 6.44 -4.63
N VAL A 216 9.53 5.89 -4.40
CA VAL A 216 10.70 6.70 -4.02
C VAL A 216 11.11 7.64 -5.15
N VAL A 217 11.13 7.14 -6.40
CA VAL A 217 11.47 7.93 -7.59
C VAL A 217 10.49 9.07 -7.76
N TYR A 218 9.19 8.79 -7.61
CA TYR A 218 8.15 9.82 -7.66
C TYR A 218 8.32 10.85 -6.55
N CYS A 219 8.51 10.43 -5.30
CA CYS A 219 8.61 11.35 -4.17
C CYS A 219 9.84 12.28 -4.28
N GLU A 220 10.98 11.76 -4.74
CA GLU A 220 12.15 12.60 -5.02
C GLU A 220 11.87 13.62 -6.12
N ARG A 221 11.27 13.19 -7.25
CA ARG A 221 10.94 14.06 -8.38
C ARG A 221 9.99 15.20 -7.97
N GLU A 222 8.99 14.87 -7.16
CA GLU A 222 7.89 15.76 -6.77
C GLU A 222 8.19 16.56 -5.49
N GLY A 223 9.34 16.34 -4.84
CA GLY A 223 9.70 17.00 -3.59
C GLY A 223 8.76 16.66 -2.42
N ILE A 224 8.24 15.43 -2.39
CA ILE A 224 7.39 14.92 -1.32
C ILE A 224 8.27 14.47 -0.15
N PRO A 225 8.00 14.87 1.09
CA PRO A 225 8.72 14.35 2.26
C PRO A 225 8.50 12.84 2.43
N PHE A 226 9.58 12.05 2.42
CA PHE A 226 9.52 10.61 2.66
C PHE A 226 10.70 10.12 3.50
N THR A 227 10.51 8.98 4.15
CA THR A 227 11.55 8.16 4.76
C THR A 227 11.59 6.79 4.07
N LEU A 228 12.75 6.16 4.06
CA LEU A 228 12.92 4.84 3.44
C LEU A 228 12.62 3.74 4.47
N PHE A 229 11.98 2.66 4.02
CA PHE A 229 11.90 1.42 4.79
C PHE A 229 12.31 0.21 3.94
N ASN A 230 12.90 -0.77 4.59
CA ASN A 230 13.22 -2.08 4.04
C ASN A 230 12.34 -3.18 4.65
N SER A 231 11.86 -2.98 5.88
CA SER A 231 10.91 -3.86 6.56
C SER A 231 9.99 -3.09 7.50
N TRP A 232 8.95 -3.76 8.00
CA TRP A 232 8.08 -3.18 9.02
C TRP A 232 8.75 -2.93 10.38
N HIS A 233 9.94 -3.49 10.63
CA HIS A 233 10.71 -3.12 11.82
C HIS A 233 11.21 -1.67 11.74
N ASP A 234 11.59 -1.20 10.55
CA ASP A 234 12.03 0.19 10.35
C ASP A 234 10.84 1.14 10.58
N ILE A 235 9.67 0.78 10.03
CA ILE A 235 8.42 1.52 10.23
C ILE A 235 8.07 1.57 11.73
N LEU A 236 8.16 0.44 12.44
CA LEU A 236 7.87 0.37 13.86
C LEU A 236 8.79 1.27 14.69
N GLU A 237 10.10 1.22 14.47
CA GLU A 237 11.08 2.04 15.18
C GLU A 237 10.83 3.53 14.97
N GLU A 238 10.71 3.98 13.71
CA GLU A 238 10.50 5.39 13.39
C GLU A 238 9.12 5.89 13.87
N THR A 239 8.09 5.03 13.83
CA THR A 239 6.76 5.36 14.35
C THR A 239 6.76 5.48 15.88
N GLN A 240 7.47 4.62 16.59
CA GLN A 240 7.66 4.72 18.04
C GLN A 240 8.37 6.03 18.41
N ASP A 241 9.40 6.39 17.66
CA ASP A 241 10.14 7.63 17.86
C ASP A 241 9.28 8.88 17.68
N ILE A 242 8.40 8.88 16.67
CA ILE A 242 7.40 9.95 16.48
C ILE A 242 6.39 9.95 17.63
N TYR A 243 5.83 8.80 17.97
CA TYR A 243 4.78 8.65 19.01
C TYR A 243 5.25 9.13 20.40
N GLU A 244 6.53 8.87 20.71
CA GLU A 244 7.17 9.22 21.98
C GLU A 244 7.86 10.59 21.95
N GLY A 245 7.89 11.27 20.80
CA GLY A 245 8.53 12.57 20.64
C GLY A 245 10.06 12.54 20.68
N ARG A 246 10.67 11.38 20.46
CA ARG A 246 12.14 11.21 20.33
C ARG A 246 12.66 11.72 18.99
N ASN A 247 11.83 11.67 17.95
CA ASN A 247 12.16 12.18 16.62
C ASN A 247 10.97 12.99 16.05
N THR A 248 11.19 13.68 14.94
CA THR A 248 10.16 14.48 14.27
C THR A 248 10.00 14.00 12.84
N VAL A 249 8.78 14.11 12.31
CA VAL A 249 8.46 13.87 10.88
C VAL A 249 9.45 14.57 9.96
N ARG A 250 9.73 15.85 10.22
CA ARG A 250 10.65 16.65 9.40
C ARG A 250 12.06 16.04 9.39
N LYS A 251 12.59 15.69 10.56
CA LYS A 251 13.94 15.14 10.66
C LYS A 251 14.04 13.78 9.97
N LEU A 252 13.06 12.90 10.14
CA LEU A 252 13.01 11.61 9.46
C LEU A 252 12.94 11.76 7.94
N ALA A 253 12.15 12.70 7.43
CA ALA A 253 12.09 12.99 5.99
C ALA A 253 13.42 13.52 5.43
N GLU A 254 14.08 14.44 6.16
CA GLU A 254 15.40 14.98 5.77
C GLU A 254 16.48 13.87 5.77
N GLU A 255 16.45 12.97 6.76
CA GLU A 255 17.34 11.81 6.86
C GLU A 255 17.06 10.76 5.78
N GLY A 256 15.80 10.48 5.49
CA GLY A 256 15.35 9.58 4.42
C GLY A 256 15.84 10.00 3.04
N LEU A 257 15.63 11.27 2.67
CA LEU A 257 16.11 11.82 1.41
C LEU A 257 17.64 11.75 1.30
N LYS A 258 18.35 12.00 2.41
CA LYS A 258 19.81 11.87 2.45
C LYS A 258 20.25 10.42 2.23
N ARG A 259 19.63 9.44 2.91
CA ARG A 259 19.91 8.01 2.73
C ARG A 259 19.74 7.58 1.28
N HIS A 260 18.60 7.91 0.66
CA HIS A 260 18.31 7.60 -0.74
C HIS A 260 19.39 8.12 -1.70
N ARG A 261 19.78 9.39 -1.54
CA ARG A 261 20.80 10.03 -2.39
C ARG A 261 22.18 9.41 -2.19
N THR A 262 22.56 9.06 -0.96
CA THR A 262 23.82 8.36 -0.69
C THR A 262 23.83 6.98 -1.35
N ASN A 263 22.78 6.18 -1.17
CA ASN A 263 22.67 4.84 -1.76
C ASN A 263 22.69 4.89 -3.31
N SER A 264 22.03 5.88 -3.90
CA SER A 264 22.04 6.12 -5.36
C SER A 264 23.44 6.48 -5.90
N MET A 265 24.22 7.26 -5.15
CA MET A 265 25.61 7.59 -5.53
C MET A 265 26.53 6.37 -5.46
N GLU A 266 26.38 5.52 -4.43
CA GLU A 266 27.15 4.29 -4.27
C GLU A 266 26.83 3.28 -5.39
N ALA A 267 25.55 3.11 -5.74
CA ALA A 267 25.12 2.26 -6.85
C ALA A 267 25.71 2.69 -8.19
N ASN A 268 25.74 4.01 -8.47
CA ASN A 268 26.30 4.57 -9.69
C ASN A 268 27.84 4.55 -9.71
N GLY A 269 28.50 4.66 -8.55
CA GLY A 269 29.96 4.63 -8.41
C GLY A 269 30.60 3.27 -8.73
N HIS A 270 29.82 2.19 -8.69
CA HIS A 270 30.28 0.84 -9.02
C HIS A 270 30.16 0.47 -10.50
N VAL A 271 29.61 1.35 -11.34
CA VAL A 271 29.64 1.19 -12.81
C VAL A 271 31.04 1.59 -13.30
N LYS A 272 31.95 0.60 -13.37
CA LYS A 272 33.25 0.78 -14.05
C LYS A 272 33.00 1.31 -15.47
N PRO A 273 33.78 2.29 -15.95
CA PRO A 273 33.66 2.71 -17.34
C PRO A 273 33.99 1.50 -18.22
N THR A 274 33.03 1.08 -19.03
CA THR A 274 33.28 0.23 -20.19
C THR A 274 34.25 0.99 -21.08
N MET A 275 35.55 0.65 -20.97
CA MET A 275 36.53 1.06 -21.98
C MET A 275 36.09 0.46 -23.32
N LYS A 276 36.01 1.34 -24.33
CA LYS A 276 35.85 0.98 -25.74
C LYS A 276 36.89 -0.03 -26.20
#